data_AF-A0A448SVM8-F1
#
_entry.id   AF-A0A448SVM8-F1
#
_cell.length_a   1.000
_cell.length_b   1.000
_cell.length_c   1.000
_cell.angle_alpha   90.00
_cell.angle_beta   90.00
_cell.angle_gamma   90.00
#
_symmetry.space_group_name_H-M   'P 1'
#
loop_
_entity.id
_entity.type
_entity.pdbx_description
1 polymer ?
#
loop_
_entity_poly.entity_id
_entity_poly.type
_entity_poly.pdbx_seq_one_letter_code
_entity_poly.pdbx_strand_id
1 'polypeptide(L)'
;MLNPQGDNLDPHRVWQAMMINEKPGGHGERSVAVGTLDMAIWDATAKIAGQPLFRMLADMKGTVANPRVFVYAAGGYYYPGKDLTALRQEMRSYLDRGYNVVKMKIGGAPLEEDRRRIEAVLQEIGHEARLAVDANGRFDLETGIAYAKMLREYPLFWYEEVGDPLDFALQAALSEFYPGPMATGENLFSHQDARNLLRYGGMRPDRDYLQFDCALSYGWWNISVLWKCLSSSAGHPPVVFRMAGIRCH
;
A
#
# COMPACT_ATOMS: atom_id res chain seq x y z
N MET A 1 16.99 -26.45 -1.93
CA MET A 1 16.23 -25.56 -2.82
C MET A 1 14.92 -26.19 -3.32
N LEU A 2 14.85 -27.52 -3.50
CA LEU A 2 13.62 -28.20 -3.93
C LEU A 2 12.65 -28.49 -2.76
N ASN A 3 11.38 -28.72 -3.11
CA ASN A 3 10.35 -29.26 -2.21
C ASN A 3 10.68 -30.71 -1.78
N PRO A 4 9.96 -31.29 -0.80
CA PRO A 4 10.24 -32.65 -0.33
C PRO A 4 10.15 -33.74 -1.41
N GLN A 5 9.31 -33.55 -2.43
CA GLN A 5 9.11 -34.47 -3.55
C GLN A 5 10.24 -34.39 -4.59
N GLY A 6 11.00 -33.30 -4.60
CA GLY A 6 12.09 -33.08 -5.55
C GLY A 6 11.65 -32.69 -6.96
N ASP A 7 10.36 -32.42 -7.18
CA ASP A 7 9.77 -32.11 -8.50
C ASP A 7 9.54 -30.61 -8.74
N ASN A 8 9.70 -29.77 -7.72
CA ASN A 8 9.56 -28.31 -7.83
C ASN A 8 10.47 -27.58 -6.83
N LEU A 9 10.60 -26.25 -6.99
CA LEU A 9 11.26 -25.37 -6.03
C LEU A 9 10.44 -25.27 -4.73
N ASP A 10 11.13 -25.09 -3.61
CA ASP A 10 10.53 -24.68 -2.32
C ASP A 10 10.88 -23.22 -2.07
N PRO A 11 9.96 -22.27 -2.32
CA PRO A 11 10.23 -20.85 -2.16
C PRO A 11 10.72 -20.47 -0.75
N HIS A 12 10.25 -21.16 0.29
CA HIS A 12 10.69 -20.87 1.67
C HIS A 12 12.13 -21.29 1.90
N ARG A 13 12.56 -22.45 1.36
CA ARG A 13 13.97 -22.88 1.42
C ARG A 13 14.88 -21.99 0.59
N VAL A 14 14.42 -21.55 -0.58
CA VAL A 14 15.18 -20.61 -1.43
C VAL A 14 15.33 -19.26 -0.71
N TRP A 15 14.26 -18.74 -0.09
CA TRP A 15 14.32 -17.53 0.72
C TRP A 15 15.32 -17.64 1.87
N GLN A 16 15.28 -18.73 2.63
CA GLN A 16 16.23 -18.99 3.71
C GLN A 16 17.68 -19.01 3.21
N ALA A 17 17.93 -19.60 2.03
CA ALA A 17 19.26 -19.65 1.43
C ALA A 17 19.75 -18.25 1.01
N MET A 18 18.86 -17.39 0.50
CA MET A 18 19.20 -16.01 0.10
C MET A 18 19.52 -15.10 1.31
N MET A 19 19.06 -15.45 2.51
CA MET A 19 19.19 -14.64 3.72
C MET A 19 20.28 -15.14 4.69
N ILE A 20 21.08 -16.13 4.29
CA ILE A 20 22.20 -16.62 5.13
C ILE A 20 23.23 -15.50 5.31
N ASN A 21 23.77 -15.36 6.52
CA ASN A 21 24.76 -14.33 6.91
C ASN A 21 24.26 -12.87 6.87
N GLU A 22 22.97 -12.64 6.64
CA GLU A 22 22.37 -11.31 6.76
C GLU A 22 22.09 -10.98 8.23
N LYS A 23 22.63 -9.85 8.72
CA LYS A 23 22.38 -9.38 10.08
C LYS A 23 20.92 -8.92 10.25
N PRO A 24 20.34 -8.98 11.46
CA PRO A 24 19.03 -8.38 11.76
C PRO A 24 19.01 -6.84 11.61
N GLY A 25 17.83 -6.25 11.41
CA GLY A 25 17.63 -4.79 11.27
C GLY A 25 18.17 -4.22 9.95
N GLY A 26 18.00 -2.92 9.68
CA GLY A 26 18.41 -2.34 8.39
C GLY A 26 17.56 -2.90 7.23
N HIS A 27 16.24 -2.79 7.38
CA HIS A 27 15.27 -3.19 6.37
C HIS A 27 15.11 -2.05 5.36
N GLY A 28 15.87 -2.12 4.27
CA GLY A 28 15.96 -1.08 3.23
C GLY A 28 16.31 -1.70 1.89
N GLU A 29 17.41 -1.33 1.26
CA GLU A 29 17.72 -1.69 -0.13
C GLU A 29 17.72 -3.21 -0.39
N ARG A 30 18.24 -3.99 0.55
CA ARG A 30 18.26 -5.46 0.44
C ARG A 30 16.86 -6.10 0.42
N SER A 31 15.85 -5.47 1.02
CA SER A 31 14.48 -6.00 1.01
C SER A 31 13.87 -5.98 -0.39
N VAL A 32 14.23 -5.00 -1.21
CA VAL A 32 13.84 -4.90 -2.62
C VAL A 32 14.53 -5.98 -3.45
N ALA A 33 15.84 -6.18 -3.23
CA ALA A 33 16.60 -7.22 -3.94
C ALA A 33 16.03 -8.62 -3.67
N VAL A 34 15.80 -8.95 -2.39
CA VAL A 34 15.21 -10.23 -1.99
C VAL A 34 13.76 -10.35 -2.47
N GLY A 35 12.96 -9.29 -2.38
CA GLY A 35 11.57 -9.30 -2.83
C GLY A 35 11.43 -9.50 -4.35
N THR A 36 12.33 -8.91 -5.13
CA THR A 36 12.37 -9.10 -6.59
C THR A 36 12.74 -10.55 -6.95
N LEU A 37 13.72 -11.13 -6.26
CA LEU A 37 14.08 -12.54 -6.46
C LEU A 37 12.95 -13.47 -6.03
N ASP A 38 12.35 -13.24 -4.86
CA ASP A 38 11.20 -14.01 -4.35
C ASP A 38 10.05 -14.01 -5.35
N MET A 39 9.72 -12.87 -5.96
CA MET A 39 8.71 -12.78 -7.02
C MET A 39 9.00 -13.71 -8.20
N ALA A 40 10.23 -13.70 -8.70
CA ALA A 40 10.64 -14.58 -9.80
C ALA A 40 10.61 -16.07 -9.40
N ILE A 41 10.97 -16.38 -8.15
CA ILE A 41 10.92 -17.75 -7.62
C ILE A 41 9.48 -18.25 -7.56
N TRP A 42 8.55 -17.45 -7.02
CA TRP A 42 7.13 -17.83 -6.96
C TRP A 42 6.49 -17.98 -8.33
N ASP A 43 6.84 -17.11 -9.28
CA ASP A 43 6.41 -17.24 -10.69
C ASP A 43 6.93 -18.55 -11.31
N ALA A 44 8.21 -18.87 -11.15
CA ALA A 44 8.79 -20.13 -11.62
C ALA A 44 8.13 -21.35 -10.97
N THR A 45 7.92 -21.34 -9.64
CA THR A 45 7.25 -22.41 -8.90
C THR A 45 5.82 -22.65 -9.42
N ALA A 46 5.06 -21.58 -9.65
CA ALA A 46 3.69 -21.66 -10.17
C ALA A 46 3.66 -22.19 -11.60
N LYS A 47 4.59 -21.75 -12.45
CA LYS A 47 4.75 -22.24 -13.83
C LYS A 47 5.12 -23.72 -13.89
N ILE A 48 6.07 -24.17 -13.07
CA ILE A 48 6.44 -25.61 -12.97
C ILE A 48 5.22 -26.44 -12.54
N ALA A 49 4.42 -25.93 -11.61
CA ALA A 49 3.20 -26.58 -11.15
C ALA A 49 2.01 -26.47 -12.14
N GLY A 50 2.15 -25.75 -13.26
CA GLY A 50 1.10 -25.60 -14.27
C GLY A 50 -0.15 -24.86 -13.78
N GLN A 51 -0.05 -24.00 -12.76
CA GLN A 51 -1.19 -23.32 -12.16
C GLN A 51 -0.95 -21.82 -11.94
N PRO A 52 -1.99 -20.96 -12.02
CA PRO A 52 -1.87 -19.56 -11.64
C PRO A 52 -1.44 -19.39 -10.17
N LEU A 53 -0.48 -18.50 -9.91
CA LEU A 53 0.08 -18.29 -8.57
C LEU A 53 -0.99 -18.04 -7.50
N PHE A 54 -2.02 -17.22 -7.78
CA PHE A 54 -3.07 -16.92 -6.81
C PHE A 54 -3.91 -18.16 -6.41
N ARG A 55 -4.04 -19.16 -7.30
CA ARG A 55 -4.69 -20.43 -6.98
C ARG A 55 -3.78 -21.31 -6.13
N MET A 56 -2.51 -21.40 -6.51
CA MET A 56 -1.50 -22.12 -5.74
C MET A 56 -1.42 -21.60 -4.29
N LEU A 57 -1.42 -20.28 -4.11
CA LEU A 57 -1.42 -19.66 -2.79
C LEU A 57 -2.69 -19.98 -2.00
N ALA A 58 -3.86 -20.02 -2.65
CA ALA A 58 -5.12 -20.37 -2.00
C ALA A 58 -5.11 -21.85 -1.54
N ASP A 59 -4.66 -22.76 -2.40
CA ASP A 59 -4.53 -24.19 -2.09
C ASP A 59 -3.56 -24.43 -0.93
N MET A 60 -2.39 -23.76 -0.93
CA MET A 60 -1.41 -23.82 0.16
C MET A 60 -1.97 -23.32 1.50
N LYS A 61 -2.95 -22.42 1.47
CA LYS A 61 -3.60 -21.86 2.66
C LYS A 61 -4.89 -22.62 3.03
N GLY A 62 -5.32 -23.60 2.23
CA GLY A 62 -6.58 -24.30 2.42
C GLY A 62 -7.79 -23.37 2.30
N THR A 63 -7.72 -22.36 1.43
CA THR A 63 -8.79 -21.38 1.19
C THR A 63 -9.23 -21.37 -0.27
N VAL A 64 -10.35 -20.71 -0.55
CA VAL A 64 -10.87 -20.55 -1.91
C VAL A 64 -10.33 -19.25 -2.51
N ALA A 65 -9.68 -19.35 -3.67
CA ALA A 65 -9.24 -18.19 -4.41
C ALA A 65 -10.41 -17.31 -4.86
N ASN A 66 -10.29 -15.99 -4.65
CA ASN A 66 -11.20 -15.01 -5.26
C ASN A 66 -10.50 -14.31 -6.43
N PRO A 67 -10.92 -14.56 -7.69
CA PRO A 67 -10.31 -13.90 -8.85
C PRO A 67 -10.76 -12.45 -9.04
N ARG A 68 -11.74 -11.95 -8.28
CA ARG A 68 -12.20 -10.56 -8.32
C ARG A 68 -11.44 -9.75 -7.28
N VAL A 69 -10.56 -8.86 -7.74
CA VAL A 69 -9.72 -8.02 -6.90
C VAL A 69 -10.11 -6.56 -7.12
N PHE A 70 -10.35 -5.83 -6.03
CA PHE A 70 -10.53 -4.38 -6.07
C PHE A 70 -9.21 -3.71 -6.46
N VAL A 71 -9.28 -2.77 -7.41
CA VAL A 71 -8.15 -1.95 -7.86
C VAL A 71 -8.57 -0.48 -7.92
N TYR A 72 -7.63 0.41 -7.64
CA TYR A 72 -7.82 1.86 -7.72
C TYR A 72 -6.72 2.47 -8.58
N ALA A 73 -6.98 3.64 -9.17
CA ALA A 73 -5.99 4.35 -9.98
C ALA A 73 -5.22 5.36 -9.12
N ALA A 74 -3.90 5.27 -9.10
CA ALA A 74 -3.03 6.25 -8.45
C ALA A 74 -2.38 7.18 -9.49
N GLY A 75 -2.50 8.48 -9.28
CA GLY A 75 -1.99 9.50 -10.18
C GLY A 75 -2.02 10.87 -9.51
N GLY A 76 -2.46 11.89 -10.24
CA GLY A 76 -2.69 13.22 -9.68
C GLY A 76 -1.42 13.88 -9.17
N TYR A 77 -0.28 13.54 -9.77
CA TYR A 77 1.02 14.12 -9.48
C TYR A 77 1.09 15.59 -9.89
N TYR A 78 1.96 16.34 -9.23
CA TYR A 78 2.41 17.65 -9.68
C TYR A 78 3.35 17.48 -10.88
N TYR A 79 3.17 18.31 -11.91
CA TYR A 79 4.06 18.37 -13.06
C TYR A 79 4.23 19.84 -13.49
N PRO A 80 5.42 20.25 -13.95
CA PRO A 80 5.62 21.58 -14.50
C PRO A 80 4.61 21.88 -15.61
N GLY A 81 3.85 22.97 -15.46
CA GLY A 81 2.83 23.39 -16.43
C GLY A 81 1.49 22.63 -16.36
N LYS A 82 1.34 21.68 -15.43
CA LYS A 82 0.06 20.97 -15.24
C LYS A 82 -0.88 21.80 -14.37
N ASP A 83 -1.97 22.26 -14.96
CA ASP A 83 -3.02 23.02 -14.30
C ASP A 83 -4.18 22.13 -13.80
N LEU A 84 -5.24 22.77 -13.28
CA LEU A 84 -6.45 22.07 -12.84
C LEU A 84 -7.17 21.37 -14.00
N THR A 85 -7.12 21.93 -15.22
CA THR A 85 -7.74 21.33 -16.41
C THR A 85 -7.09 19.98 -16.72
N ALA A 86 -5.76 19.94 -16.78
CA ALA A 86 -5.01 18.73 -17.03
C ALA A 86 -5.17 17.68 -15.90
N LEU A 87 -5.26 18.13 -14.64
CA LEU A 87 -5.55 17.25 -13.51
C LEU A 87 -6.94 16.60 -13.62
N ARG A 88 -7.97 17.37 -13.99
CA ARG A 88 -9.32 16.85 -14.19
C ARG A 88 -9.38 15.84 -15.34
N GLN A 89 -8.74 16.16 -16.47
CA GLN A 89 -8.66 15.26 -17.63
C GLN A 89 -7.96 13.93 -17.27
N GLU A 90 -6.89 13.97 -16.48
CA GLU A 90 -6.23 12.76 -15.98
C GLU A 90 -7.20 11.90 -15.16
N MET A 91 -7.94 12.50 -14.22
CA MET A 91 -8.88 11.78 -13.37
C MET A 91 -10.03 11.19 -14.17
N ARG A 92 -10.61 11.96 -15.10
CA ARG A 92 -11.64 11.47 -16.03
C ARG A 92 -11.15 10.28 -16.83
N SER A 93 -9.90 10.29 -17.30
CA SER A 93 -9.31 9.16 -18.02
C SER A 93 -9.23 7.87 -17.18
N TYR A 94 -9.17 7.96 -15.85
CA TYR A 94 -9.23 6.78 -14.98
C TYR A 94 -10.66 6.25 -14.90
N LEU A 95 -11.65 7.13 -14.74
CA LEU A 95 -13.07 6.74 -14.72
C LEU A 95 -13.47 6.07 -16.05
N ASP A 96 -13.03 6.60 -17.18
CA ASP A 96 -13.29 6.03 -18.51
C ASP A 96 -12.69 4.62 -18.70
N ARG A 97 -11.67 4.27 -17.89
CA ARG A 97 -11.07 2.93 -17.83
C ARG A 97 -11.73 2.00 -16.80
N GLY A 98 -12.79 2.45 -16.13
CA GLY A 98 -13.58 1.67 -15.18
C GLY A 98 -13.14 1.76 -13.73
N TYR A 99 -12.21 2.66 -13.37
CA TYR A 99 -11.83 2.88 -11.98
C TYR A 99 -12.89 3.72 -11.25
N ASN A 100 -13.31 3.25 -10.07
CA ASN A 100 -14.28 3.94 -9.21
C ASN A 100 -13.65 4.52 -7.93
N VAL A 101 -12.33 4.39 -7.78
CA VAL A 101 -11.52 5.08 -6.77
C VAL A 101 -10.26 5.59 -7.46
N VAL A 102 -9.99 6.88 -7.27
CA VAL A 102 -8.79 7.56 -7.78
C VAL A 102 -8.01 8.17 -6.62
N LYS A 103 -6.69 8.24 -6.73
CA LYS A 103 -5.81 8.85 -5.74
C LYS A 103 -4.97 9.97 -6.35
N MET A 104 -4.82 11.07 -5.61
CA MET A 104 -3.96 12.20 -6.00
C MET A 104 -2.93 12.57 -4.93
N LYS A 105 -1.85 13.23 -5.35
CA LYS A 105 -0.80 13.73 -4.45
C LYS A 105 -1.17 15.08 -3.84
N ILE A 106 -0.84 15.27 -2.56
CA ILE A 106 -0.93 16.53 -1.80
C ILE A 106 0.39 16.82 -1.08
N GLY A 107 0.54 18.01 -0.50
CA GLY A 107 1.73 18.41 0.25
C GLY A 107 2.91 18.89 -0.58
N GLY A 108 2.78 18.86 -1.91
CA GLY A 108 3.75 19.44 -2.84
C GLY A 108 3.48 20.92 -3.18
N ALA A 109 2.39 21.48 -2.67
CA ALA A 109 1.97 22.86 -2.85
C ALA A 109 1.40 23.44 -1.53
N PRO A 110 1.19 24.76 -1.43
CA PRO A 110 0.51 25.35 -0.27
C PRO A 110 -0.89 24.76 -0.04
N LEU A 111 -1.33 24.69 1.22
CA LEU A 111 -2.59 24.04 1.62
C LEU A 111 -3.82 24.52 0.83
N GLU A 112 -3.96 25.82 0.58
CA GLU A 112 -5.07 26.39 -0.18
C GLU A 112 -4.97 26.14 -1.70
N GLU A 113 -3.78 25.83 -2.21
CA GLU A 113 -3.64 25.32 -3.58
C GLU A 113 -4.10 23.87 -3.68
N ASP A 114 -3.71 23.03 -2.71
CA ASP A 114 -4.17 21.65 -2.65
C ASP A 114 -5.67 21.53 -2.42
N ARG A 115 -6.27 22.41 -1.60
CA ARG A 115 -7.72 22.51 -1.46
C ARG A 115 -8.40 22.70 -2.82
N ARG A 116 -7.94 23.68 -3.62
CA ARG A 116 -8.48 23.95 -4.97
C ARG A 116 -8.29 22.75 -5.90
N ARG A 117 -7.17 22.03 -5.81
CA ARG A 117 -6.93 20.81 -6.59
C ARG A 117 -7.88 19.69 -6.19
N ILE A 118 -8.10 19.47 -4.91
CA ILE A 118 -9.04 18.47 -4.37
C ILE A 118 -10.46 18.78 -4.83
N GLU A 119 -10.91 20.03 -4.68
CA GLU A 119 -12.24 20.46 -5.10
C GLU A 119 -12.46 20.28 -6.61
N ALA A 120 -11.46 20.62 -7.42
CA ALA A 120 -11.51 20.41 -8.87
C ALA A 120 -11.68 18.93 -9.24
N VAL A 121 -10.96 18.03 -8.55
CA VAL A 121 -11.08 16.57 -8.77
C VAL A 121 -12.42 16.04 -8.27
N LEU A 122 -12.88 16.43 -7.09
CA LEU A 122 -14.19 16.04 -6.56
C LEU A 122 -15.33 16.48 -7.47
N GLN A 123 -15.26 17.71 -8.02
CA GLN A 123 -16.22 18.19 -9.00
C GLN A 123 -16.18 17.36 -10.30
N GLU A 124 -14.98 16.98 -10.75
CA GLU A 124 -14.81 16.19 -11.98
C GLU A 124 -15.35 14.78 -11.85
N ILE A 125 -15.05 14.08 -10.75
CA ILE A 125 -15.47 12.68 -10.57
C ILE A 125 -16.92 12.55 -10.10
N GLY A 126 -17.50 13.61 -9.53
CA GLY A 126 -18.88 13.66 -9.05
C GLY A 126 -19.23 12.47 -8.15
N HIS A 127 -20.32 11.77 -8.48
CA HIS A 127 -20.77 10.58 -7.76
C HIS A 127 -20.27 9.26 -8.39
N GLU A 128 -19.50 9.33 -9.47
CA GLU A 128 -19.03 8.15 -10.21
C GLU A 128 -17.86 7.45 -9.52
N ALA A 129 -17.06 8.18 -8.73
CA ALA A 129 -15.90 7.66 -8.04
C ALA A 129 -15.67 8.31 -6.66
N ARG A 130 -14.75 7.72 -5.88
CA ARG A 130 -14.25 8.29 -4.62
C ARG A 130 -12.80 8.76 -4.78
N LEU A 131 -12.42 9.79 -4.02
CA LEU A 131 -11.08 10.38 -4.05
C LEU A 131 -10.28 10.01 -2.80
N ALA A 132 -9.09 9.45 -2.98
CA ALA A 132 -8.05 9.33 -1.96
C ALA A 132 -6.97 10.41 -2.15
N VAL A 133 -6.31 10.81 -1.06
CA VAL A 133 -5.19 11.77 -1.08
C VAL A 133 -3.97 11.17 -0.38
N ASP A 134 -2.77 11.55 -0.83
CA ASP A 134 -1.50 10.98 -0.39
C ASP A 134 -0.45 12.10 -0.21
N ALA A 135 0.07 12.22 1.01
CA ALA A 135 1.05 13.23 1.42
C ALA A 135 2.50 12.73 1.40
N ASN A 136 2.73 11.45 1.06
CA ASN A 136 4.04 10.81 0.96
C ASN A 136 4.97 11.04 2.16
N GLY A 137 4.38 10.99 3.35
CA GLY A 137 5.06 11.09 4.64
C GLY A 137 5.75 12.42 4.89
N ARG A 138 5.32 13.49 4.20
CA ARG A 138 6.06 14.75 4.19
C ARG A 138 5.79 15.66 5.38
N PHE A 139 4.68 15.46 6.09
CA PHE A 139 4.23 16.42 7.09
C PHE A 139 4.80 16.13 8.48
N ASP A 140 5.10 17.20 9.21
CA ASP A 140 5.14 17.16 10.67
C ASP A 140 3.73 17.10 11.26
N LEU A 141 3.63 16.98 12.58
CA LEU A 141 2.34 16.85 13.26
C LEU A 141 1.44 18.07 13.06
N GLU A 142 1.98 19.29 13.15
CA GLU A 142 1.19 20.52 13.01
C GLU A 142 0.60 20.65 11.60
N THR A 143 1.42 20.40 10.57
CA THR A 143 0.99 20.40 9.17
C THR A 143 -0.01 19.28 8.91
N GLY A 144 0.24 18.08 9.43
CA GLY A 144 -0.69 16.95 9.34
C GLY A 144 -2.06 17.25 9.94
N ILE A 145 -2.11 17.92 11.10
CA ILE A 145 -3.35 18.37 11.74
C ILE A 145 -4.05 19.46 10.90
N ALA A 146 -3.29 20.40 10.33
CA ALA A 146 -3.85 21.45 9.48
C ALA A 146 -4.53 20.85 8.23
N TYR A 147 -3.85 19.92 7.56
CA TYR A 147 -4.45 19.17 6.45
C TYR A 147 -5.63 18.32 6.92
N ALA A 148 -5.55 17.60 8.03
CA ALA A 148 -6.67 16.81 8.57
C ALA A 148 -7.94 17.65 8.79
N LYS A 149 -7.80 18.85 9.35
CA LYS A 149 -8.92 19.78 9.58
C LYS A 149 -9.57 20.25 8.28
N MET A 150 -8.79 20.46 7.23
CA MET A 150 -9.28 20.80 5.90
C MET A 150 -9.91 19.58 5.20
N LEU A 151 -9.22 18.45 5.19
CA LEU A 151 -9.60 17.24 4.45
C LEU A 151 -10.90 16.61 4.99
N ARG A 152 -11.17 16.71 6.30
CA ARG A 152 -12.37 16.12 6.92
C ARG A 152 -13.67 16.80 6.50
N GLU A 153 -13.61 17.93 5.81
CA GLU A 153 -14.77 18.60 5.21
C GLU A 153 -15.22 17.92 3.90
N TYR A 154 -14.41 17.01 3.34
CA TYR A 154 -14.65 16.34 2.07
C TYR A 154 -14.88 14.82 2.25
N PRO A 155 -15.67 14.17 1.37
CA PRO A 155 -16.00 12.74 1.46
C PRO A 155 -14.90 11.83 0.91
N LEU A 156 -13.66 12.02 1.37
CA LEU A 156 -12.49 11.28 0.89
C LEU A 156 -12.56 9.78 1.21
N PHE A 157 -11.92 8.98 0.38
CA PHE A 157 -11.80 7.53 0.54
C PHE A 157 -10.77 7.18 1.61
N TRP A 158 -9.60 7.82 1.56
CA TRP A 158 -8.62 7.82 2.66
C TRP A 158 -7.69 9.04 2.61
N TYR A 159 -6.99 9.27 3.73
CA TYR A 159 -5.82 10.14 3.83
C TYR A 159 -4.56 9.29 4.08
N GLU A 160 -3.66 9.29 3.11
CA GLU A 160 -2.48 8.41 3.08
C GLU A 160 -1.18 9.08 3.49
N GLU A 161 -0.39 8.35 4.27
CA GLU A 161 0.99 8.62 4.67
C GLU A 161 1.20 10.09 5.06
N VAL A 162 0.59 10.49 6.19
CA VAL A 162 0.60 11.88 6.67
C VAL A 162 2.02 12.38 6.91
N GLY A 163 2.74 11.71 7.80
CA GLY A 163 4.10 12.02 8.21
C GLY A 163 5.03 10.84 8.03
N ASP A 164 6.24 10.94 8.57
CA ASP A 164 7.28 9.94 8.41
C ASP A 164 6.75 8.52 8.69
N PRO A 165 7.02 7.52 7.83
CA PRO A 165 6.49 6.16 7.98
C PRO A 165 6.87 5.49 9.31
N LEU A 166 7.93 5.95 9.98
CA LEU A 166 8.41 5.43 11.26
C LEU A 166 7.99 6.29 12.47
N ASP A 167 7.36 7.45 12.26
CA ASP A 167 6.77 8.25 13.34
C ASP A 167 5.36 7.73 13.67
N PHE A 168 5.32 6.60 14.36
CA PHE A 168 4.06 5.98 14.78
C PHE A 168 3.27 6.85 15.77
N ALA A 169 3.95 7.69 16.56
CA ALA A 169 3.28 8.58 17.51
C ALA A 169 2.49 9.69 16.78
N LEU A 170 3.06 10.24 15.71
CA LEU A 170 2.36 11.19 14.83
C LEU A 170 1.10 10.55 14.23
N GLN A 171 1.22 9.33 13.67
CA GLN A 171 0.06 8.61 13.11
C GLN A 171 -1.03 8.37 14.16
N ALA A 172 -0.65 8.00 15.39
CA ALA A 172 -1.59 7.79 16.48
C ALA A 172 -2.34 9.08 16.87
N ALA A 173 -1.62 10.19 16.98
CA ALA A 173 -2.19 11.50 17.32
C ALA A 173 -3.20 12.02 16.28
N LEU A 174 -2.97 11.73 14.99
CA LEU A 174 -3.84 12.14 13.88
C LEU A 174 -5.28 11.62 14.00
N SER A 175 -5.49 10.48 14.68
CA SER A 175 -6.83 9.89 14.86
C SER A 175 -7.81 10.79 15.62
N GLU A 176 -7.32 11.71 16.46
CA GLU A 176 -8.14 12.70 17.17
C GLU A 176 -8.70 13.79 16.23
N PHE A 177 -7.97 14.10 15.16
CA PHE A 177 -8.29 15.21 14.27
C PHE A 177 -8.99 14.76 12.99
N TYR A 178 -8.77 13.51 12.58
CA TYR A 178 -9.28 12.94 11.32
C TYR A 178 -10.13 11.68 11.55
N PRO A 179 -11.48 11.80 11.59
CA PRO A 179 -12.36 10.65 11.80
C PRO A 179 -12.48 9.74 10.57
N GLY A 180 -12.18 10.26 9.37
CA GLY A 180 -12.21 9.49 8.12
C GLY A 180 -11.07 8.47 8.02
N PRO A 181 -11.15 7.48 7.10
CA PRO A 181 -10.11 6.47 6.91
C PRO A 181 -8.73 7.04 6.63
N MET A 182 -7.69 6.44 7.21
CA MET A 182 -6.29 6.73 6.90
C MET A 182 -5.59 5.51 6.31
N ALA A 183 -4.48 5.72 5.60
CA ALA A 183 -3.67 4.65 5.03
C ALA A 183 -2.17 4.91 5.25
N THR A 184 -1.38 3.85 5.46
CA THR A 184 0.10 3.94 5.47
C THR A 184 0.73 2.54 5.34
N GLY A 185 2.06 2.49 5.24
CA GLY A 185 2.83 1.25 5.31
C GLY A 185 3.61 0.91 4.05
N GLU A 186 3.51 1.71 2.98
CA GLU A 186 4.25 1.47 1.73
C GLU A 186 5.77 1.50 1.94
N ASN A 187 6.25 2.29 2.91
CA ASN A 187 7.66 2.43 3.28
C ASN A 187 8.06 1.60 4.51
N LEU A 188 7.27 0.58 4.88
CA LEU A 188 7.60 -0.35 5.96
C LEU A 188 7.96 -1.72 5.39
N PHE A 189 9.26 -2.01 5.32
CA PHE A 189 9.79 -3.10 4.50
C PHE A 189 9.97 -4.44 5.22
N SER A 190 9.48 -4.57 6.45
CA SER A 190 9.58 -5.81 7.22
C SER A 190 8.35 -6.09 8.06
N HIS A 191 8.10 -7.36 8.38
CA HIS A 191 7.04 -7.73 9.31
C HIS A 191 7.29 -7.18 10.73
N GLN A 192 8.55 -6.87 11.10
CA GLN A 192 8.91 -6.23 12.36
C GLN A 192 8.43 -4.78 12.38
N ASP A 193 8.66 -4.02 11.31
CA ASP A 193 8.26 -2.62 11.19
C ASP A 193 6.74 -2.51 11.09
N ALA A 194 6.11 -3.38 10.28
CA ALA A 194 4.66 -3.51 10.23
C ALA A 194 4.05 -3.81 11.61
N ARG A 195 4.67 -4.69 12.41
CA ARG A 195 4.23 -4.97 13.78
C ARG A 195 4.36 -3.74 14.69
N ASN A 196 5.40 -2.91 14.51
CA ASN A 196 5.54 -1.68 15.28
C ASN A 196 4.45 -0.66 14.92
N LEU A 197 4.11 -0.52 13.63
CA LEU A 197 2.97 0.29 13.20
C LEU A 197 1.67 -0.15 13.89
N LEU A 198 1.39 -1.45 13.94
CA LEU A 198 0.18 -1.96 14.60
C LEU A 198 0.16 -1.72 16.11
N ARG A 199 1.33 -1.75 16.76
CA ARG A 199 1.46 -1.57 18.21
C ARG A 199 1.37 -0.11 18.62
N TYR A 200 1.95 0.78 17.84
CA TYR A 200 2.23 2.16 18.26
C TYR A 200 1.54 3.21 17.38
N GLY A 201 1.09 2.84 16.18
CA GLY A 201 0.53 3.76 15.19
C GLY A 201 -0.92 4.16 15.42
N GLY A 202 -1.62 3.56 16.39
CA GLY A 202 -3.01 3.92 16.72
C GLY A 202 -4.01 3.77 15.56
N MET A 203 -3.69 2.98 14.54
CA MET A 203 -4.56 2.76 13.39
C MET A 203 -5.82 1.98 13.79
N ARG A 204 -6.94 2.33 13.17
CA ARG A 204 -8.29 1.85 13.52
C ARG A 204 -8.65 0.66 12.62
N PRO A 205 -8.76 -0.56 13.19
CA PRO A 205 -8.97 -1.79 12.40
C PRO A 205 -10.25 -1.83 11.56
N ASP A 206 -11.26 -1.05 11.93
CA ASP A 206 -12.56 -1.05 11.27
C ASP A 206 -12.60 -0.22 9.98
N ARG A 207 -11.59 0.64 9.73
CA ARG A 207 -11.66 1.62 8.63
C ARG A 207 -10.33 2.00 7.98
N ASP A 208 -9.20 1.84 8.65
CA ASP A 208 -7.91 2.28 8.08
C ASP A 208 -7.31 1.22 7.13
N TYR A 209 -6.28 1.57 6.36
CA TYR A 209 -5.69 0.69 5.35
C TYR A 209 -4.19 0.50 5.55
N LEU A 210 -3.72 -0.74 5.39
CA LEU A 210 -2.30 -1.10 5.43
C LEU A 210 -1.77 -1.34 4.01
N GLN A 211 -0.66 -0.69 3.64
CA GLN A 211 -0.18 -0.61 2.25
C GLN A 211 1.19 -1.24 2.01
N PHE A 212 1.58 -2.22 2.82
CA PHE A 212 2.85 -2.94 2.64
C PHE A 212 2.99 -3.47 1.19
N ASP A 213 4.19 -3.36 0.63
CA ASP A 213 4.49 -3.86 -0.71
C ASP A 213 5.40 -5.10 -0.62
N CYS A 214 4.93 -6.25 -1.12
CA CYS A 214 5.69 -7.49 -1.03
C CYS A 214 7.01 -7.41 -1.83
N ALA A 215 7.01 -6.77 -3.00
CA ALA A 215 8.18 -6.67 -3.87
C ALA A 215 9.29 -5.82 -3.22
N LEU A 216 8.90 -4.86 -2.38
CA LEU A 216 9.83 -4.01 -1.64
C LEU A 216 10.18 -4.56 -0.25
N SER A 217 9.50 -5.61 0.21
CA SER A 217 9.56 -6.05 1.62
C SER A 217 9.95 -7.53 1.74
N TYR A 218 11.06 -7.94 1.13
CA TYR A 218 11.56 -9.34 1.17
C TYR A 218 10.58 -10.39 0.59
N GLY A 219 9.61 -9.99 -0.22
CA GLY A 219 8.74 -10.90 -0.97
C GLY A 219 7.51 -11.41 -0.21
N TRP A 220 6.83 -12.36 -0.83
CA TRP A 220 5.67 -13.04 -0.27
C TRP A 220 5.99 -13.75 1.04
N TRP A 221 7.22 -14.26 1.21
CA TRP A 221 7.64 -14.87 2.47
C TRP A 221 7.36 -13.96 3.67
N ASN A 222 7.82 -12.71 3.61
CA ASN A 222 7.67 -11.74 4.70
C ASN A 222 6.20 -11.34 4.92
N ILE A 223 5.45 -11.12 3.83
CA ILE A 223 4.00 -10.85 3.92
C ILE A 223 3.25 -12.03 4.55
N SER A 224 3.64 -13.27 4.24
CA SER A 224 3.03 -14.47 4.80
C SER A 224 3.26 -14.61 6.32
N VAL A 225 4.41 -14.12 6.82
CA VAL A 225 4.73 -14.04 8.25
C VAL A 225 3.91 -12.93 8.89
N LEU A 226 3.86 -11.75 8.27
CA LEU A 226 3.04 -10.63 8.74
C LEU A 226 1.57 -11.03 8.88
N TRP A 227 1.01 -11.76 7.90
CA TRP A 227 -0.38 -12.24 7.96
C TRP A 227 -0.64 -13.15 9.16
N LYS A 228 0.31 -14.02 9.52
CA LYS A 228 0.20 -14.85 10.74
C LYS A 228 0.19 -13.99 12.00
N CYS A 229 1.02 -12.94 12.05
CA CYS A 229 1.02 -11.99 13.16
C CYS A 229 -0.32 -11.24 13.24
N LEU A 230 -0.82 -10.73 12.11
CA LEU A 230 -2.10 -10.02 12.00
C LEU A 230 -3.29 -10.90 12.44
N SER A 231 -3.32 -12.16 12.01
CA SER A 231 -4.39 -13.11 12.35
C SER A 231 -4.39 -13.50 13.84
N SER A 232 -3.26 -13.32 14.54
CA SER A 232 -3.14 -13.60 15.98
C SER A 232 -3.45 -12.41 16.88
N SER A 233 -3.41 -11.18 16.34
CA SER A 233 -3.82 -9.96 17.03
C SER A 233 -5.31 -9.70 16.80
N ALA A 234 -6.07 -9.41 17.87
CA ALA A 234 -7.51 -9.15 17.77
C ALA A 234 -7.79 -7.90 16.92
N GLY A 235 -8.22 -8.10 15.67
CA GLY A 235 -8.60 -7.05 14.72
C GLY A 235 -7.39 -6.33 14.11
N HIS A 236 -7.33 -6.28 12.78
CA HIS A 236 -6.36 -5.44 12.07
C HIS A 236 -7.07 -4.69 10.93
N PRO A 237 -6.55 -3.51 10.52
CA PRO A 237 -7.12 -2.80 9.38
C PRO A 237 -7.03 -3.62 8.09
N PRO A 238 -7.96 -3.44 7.13
CA PRO A 238 -7.85 -4.06 5.81
C PRO A 238 -6.51 -3.75 5.15
N VAL A 239 -5.94 -4.76 4.48
CA VAL A 239 -4.67 -4.62 3.74
C VAL A 239 -4.98 -4.36 2.27
N VAL A 240 -4.46 -3.26 1.74
CA VAL A 240 -4.50 -2.92 0.32
C VAL A 240 -3.07 -2.78 -0.15
N PHE A 241 -2.56 -3.82 -0.80
CA PHE A 241 -1.18 -3.84 -1.31
C PHE A 241 -0.96 -2.72 -2.32
N ARG A 242 0.15 -1.99 -2.17
CA ARG A 242 0.67 -1.19 -3.27
C ARG A 242 1.23 -2.14 -4.32
N MET A 243 0.86 -1.94 -5.58
CA MET A 243 1.59 -2.52 -6.69
C MET A 243 2.51 -1.44 -7.24
N ALA A 244 3.82 -1.66 -7.21
CA ALA A 244 4.74 -0.91 -8.06
C ALA A 244 4.23 -1.03 -9.50
N GLY A 245 3.83 0.11 -10.09
CA GLY A 245 3.26 0.15 -11.43
C GLY A 245 4.25 -0.38 -12.46
N ILE A 246 4.19 -1.68 -12.76
CA ILE A 246 4.69 -2.22 -14.01
C ILE A 246 3.80 -1.58 -15.07
N ARG A 247 4.32 -0.54 -15.74
CA ARG A 247 3.73 -0.09 -17.00
C ARG A 247 3.75 -1.30 -17.92
N CYS A 248 2.60 -1.92 -18.12
CA CYS A 248 2.41 -2.77 -19.29
C CYS A 248 2.52 -1.84 -20.50
N HIS A 249 3.69 -1.88 -21.15
CA HIS A 249 3.88 -1.37 -22.50
C HIS A 249 3.13 -2.25 -23.50
#